data_AF-A0A2D5XD26-F1
#
_entry.id   AF-A0A2D5XD26-F1
#
_cell.length_a   1.000
_cell.length_b   1.000
_cell.length_c   1.000
_cell.angle_alpha   90.00
_cell.angle_beta   90.00
_cell.angle_gamma   90.00
#
_symmetry.space_group_name_H-M   'P 1'
#
loop_
_entity.id
_entity.type
_entity.pdbx_description
1 polymer ?
#
loop_
_entity_poly.entity_id
_entity_poly.type
_entity_poly.pdbx_seq_one_letter_code
_entity_poly.pdbx_strand_id
1 'polypeptide(L)'
;MQLGGNIELSGFKDIDGASMVVLKKMIGNYAKRISEISEKFESLHINMKPIHEREKSEMYEIHAKLIKDGKPVVSEVVERNLFIAVDSALKKIVNEIS
;
A
#
# COMPACT_ATOMS: atom_id res chain seq x y z
N MET A 1 8.33 8.65 -1.41
CA MET A 1 9.49 7.72 -1.51
C MET A 1 9.18 6.72 -2.61
N GLN A 2 10.11 6.47 -3.52
CA GLN A 2 9.93 5.45 -4.56
C GLN A 2 10.50 4.11 -4.10
N LEU A 3 9.76 3.02 -4.34
CA LEU A 3 10.24 1.66 -4.08
C LEU A 3 11.08 1.11 -5.25
N GLY A 4 10.86 1.65 -6.45
CA GLY A 4 11.32 1.09 -7.72
C GLY A 4 10.13 0.82 -8.65
N GLY A 5 10.38 0.86 -9.97
CA GLY A 5 9.30 0.87 -10.96
C GLY A 5 8.36 2.07 -10.76
N ASN A 6 7.07 1.88 -11.01
CA ASN A 6 6.04 2.91 -10.86
C ASN A 6 5.31 2.80 -9.51
N ILE A 7 6.05 2.49 -8.43
CA ILE A 7 5.51 2.31 -7.08
C ILE A 7 5.97 3.45 -6.17
N GLU A 8 5.01 4.18 -5.63
CA GLU A 8 5.23 5.33 -4.75
C GLU A 8 4.62 5.11 -3.36
N LEU A 9 5.40 5.46 -2.33
CA LEU A 9 5.02 5.40 -0.93
C LEU A 9 5.06 6.80 -0.31
N SER A 10 3.96 7.24 0.28
CA SER A 10 3.82 8.51 1.00
C SER A 10 3.31 8.29 2.43
N GLY A 11 3.72 9.15 3.37
CA GLY A 11 3.37 9.02 4.79
C GLY A 11 4.21 8.02 5.62
N PHE A 12 5.16 7.29 5.01
CA PHE A 12 5.98 6.28 5.70
C PHE A 12 7.28 6.83 6.33
N LYS A 13 7.42 8.14 6.53
CA LYS A 13 8.70 8.76 6.92
C LYS A 13 9.16 8.36 8.32
N ASP A 14 8.21 8.21 9.23
CA ASP A 14 8.47 7.97 10.66
C ASP A 14 8.44 6.47 11.03
N ILE A 15 8.33 5.59 10.03
CA ILE A 15 8.40 4.14 10.24
C ILE A 15 9.87 3.72 10.37
N ASP A 16 10.16 2.88 11.37
CA ASP A 16 11.50 2.40 11.62
C ASP A 16 12.06 1.57 10.45
N GLY A 17 13.40 1.52 10.36
CA GLY A 17 14.09 0.87 9.24
C GLY A 17 13.77 -0.62 9.10
N ALA A 18 13.56 -1.35 10.19
CA ALA A 18 13.27 -2.78 10.14
C ALA A 18 11.84 -3.02 9.62
N SER A 19 10.86 -2.27 10.12
CA SER A 19 9.49 -2.29 9.62
C SER A 19 9.42 -1.88 8.15
N MET A 20 10.20 -0.87 7.75
CA MET A 20 10.28 -0.47 6.35
C MET A 20 10.84 -1.58 5.45
N VAL A 21 11.86 -2.33 5.86
CA VAL A 21 12.37 -3.47 5.06
C VAL A 21 11.26 -4.50 4.82
N VAL A 22 10.45 -4.80 5.83
CA VAL A 22 9.34 -5.75 5.73
C VAL A 22 8.24 -5.21 4.80
N LEU A 23 7.83 -3.95 4.99
CA LEU A 23 6.83 -3.28 4.14
C LEU A 23 7.26 -3.26 2.67
N LYS A 24 8.51 -2.91 2.40
CA LYS A 24 9.04 -2.87 1.03
C LYS A 24 8.97 -4.23 0.34
N LYS A 25 9.30 -5.32 1.05
CA LYS A 25 9.19 -6.69 0.53
C LYS A 25 7.73 -7.07 0.24
N MET A 26 6.82 -6.76 1.17
CA MET A 26 5.39 -7.03 0.99
C MET A 26 4.82 -6.29 -0.22
N ILE A 27 5.04 -4.98 -0.29
CA ILE A 27 4.53 -4.12 -1.35
C ILE A 27 5.13 -4.54 -2.70
N GLY A 28 6.42 -4.84 -2.74
CA GLY A 28 7.08 -5.35 -3.95
C GLY A 28 6.46 -6.66 -4.45
N ASN A 29 6.14 -7.59 -3.54
CA ASN A 29 5.49 -8.84 -3.90
C ASN A 29 4.08 -8.62 -4.49
N TYR A 30 3.30 -7.72 -3.87
CA TYR A 30 1.98 -7.35 -4.40
C TYR A 30 2.07 -6.63 -5.76
N ALA A 31 2.99 -5.69 -5.91
CA ALA A 31 3.17 -4.99 -7.17
C ALA A 31 3.58 -5.92 -8.31
N LYS A 32 4.46 -6.90 -8.03
CA LYS A 32 4.80 -7.97 -8.96
C LYS A 32 3.54 -8.75 -9.37
N ARG A 33 2.78 -9.26 -8.40
CA ARG A 33 1.52 -9.98 -8.68
C ARG A 33 0.53 -9.13 -9.50
N ILE A 34 0.34 -7.87 -9.14
CA ILE A 34 -0.53 -6.93 -9.87
C ILE A 34 -0.05 -6.80 -11.31
N SER A 35 1.25 -6.64 -11.55
CA SER A 35 1.81 -6.53 -12.90
C SER A 35 1.62 -7.81 -13.74
N GLU A 36 1.58 -8.98 -13.10
CA GLU A 36 1.37 -10.27 -13.77
C GLU A 36 -0.09 -10.48 -14.17
N ILE A 37 -1.05 -9.98 -13.38
CA ILE A 37 -2.49 -10.14 -13.64
C ILE A 37 -3.13 -8.94 -14.37
N SER A 38 -2.42 -7.82 -14.47
CA SER A 38 -2.91 -6.60 -15.10
C SER A 38 -1.97 -6.14 -16.21
N GLU A 39 -2.33 -6.48 -17.45
CA GLU A 39 -1.56 -6.14 -18.66
C GLU A 39 -1.31 -4.63 -18.86
N LYS A 40 -2.12 -3.78 -18.21
CA LYS A 40 -2.04 -2.30 -18.31
C LYS A 40 -1.74 -1.63 -16.96
N PHE A 41 -0.90 -2.24 -16.14
CA PHE A 41 -0.40 -1.62 -14.91
C PHE A 41 0.41 -0.36 -15.23
N GLU A 42 -0.02 0.79 -14.72
CA GLU A 42 0.71 2.05 -14.89
C GLU A 42 1.43 2.46 -13.63
N SER A 43 0.75 2.54 -12.49
CA SER A 43 1.37 2.95 -11.22
C SER A 43 0.60 2.46 -10.00
N LEU A 44 1.32 2.28 -8.90
CA LEU A 44 0.76 1.98 -7.58
C LEU A 44 1.23 3.03 -6.58
N HIS A 45 0.30 3.79 -6.04
CA HIS A 45 0.56 4.74 -4.97
C HIS A 45 -0.05 4.23 -3.66
N ILE A 46 0.73 4.24 -2.58
CA ILE A 46 0.28 3.87 -1.24
C ILE A 46 0.58 5.05 -0.32
N ASN A 47 -0.46 5.59 0.28
CA ASN A 47 -0.37 6.67 1.25
C ASN A 47 -0.79 6.16 2.63
N MET A 48 0.02 6.44 3.64
CA MET A 48 -0.28 6.16 5.05
C MET A 48 -0.59 7.46 5.79
N LYS A 49 -1.67 7.46 6.57
CA LYS A 49 -1.97 8.53 7.54
C LYS A 49 -2.07 7.93 8.94
N PRO A 50 -1.28 8.40 9.92
CA PRO A 50 -1.56 8.13 11.32
C PRO A 50 -2.78 8.97 11.72
N ILE A 51 -3.85 8.33 12.18
CA ILE A 51 -5.10 9.05 12.53
C ILE A 51 -5.37 9.14 14.03
N HIS A 52 -4.61 8.43 14.86
CA HIS A 52 -4.72 8.49 16.32
C HIS A 52 -3.36 8.24 17.00
N GLU A 53 -2.68 9.30 17.43
CA GLU A 53 -1.43 9.21 18.20
C GLU A 53 -1.68 9.13 19.72
N ARG A 54 -2.61 8.28 20.16
CA ARG A 54 -2.77 8.00 21.60
C ARG A 54 -1.99 6.75 21.95
N GLU A 55 -1.17 6.80 22.99
CA GLU A 55 -0.46 5.62 23.50
C GLU A 55 -1.43 4.43 23.61
N LYS A 56 -1.09 3.31 22.95
CA LYS A 56 -1.88 2.06 22.87
C LYS A 56 -3.15 2.09 22.00
N SER A 57 -3.38 3.12 21.18
CA SER A 57 -4.53 3.21 20.25
C SER A 57 -4.14 3.74 18.87
N GLU A 58 -2.92 3.43 18.44
CA GLU A 58 -2.44 3.78 17.10
C GLU A 58 -3.33 3.13 16.04
N MET A 59 -3.76 3.94 15.08
CA MET A 59 -4.59 3.52 13.95
C MET A 59 -3.92 4.03 12.68
N TYR A 60 -3.67 3.13 11.76
CA TYR A 60 -3.08 3.40 10.46
C TYR A 60 -4.18 3.39 9.40
N GLU A 61 -4.39 4.53 8.77
CA GLU A 61 -5.23 4.66 7.59
C GLU A 61 -4.35 4.51 6.35
N ILE A 62 -4.62 3.48 5.55
CA ILE A 62 -3.90 3.17 4.32
C ILE A 62 -4.81 3.42 3.14
N HIS A 63 -4.35 4.27 2.23
CA HIS A 63 -4.98 4.57 0.95
C HIS A 63 -4.10 4.00 -0.15
N ALA A 64 -4.56 2.95 -0.83
CA ALA A 64 -3.89 2.41 -2.01
C ALA A 64 -4.64 2.85 -3.27
N LYS A 65 -3.88 3.28 -4.28
CA LYS A 65 -4.38 3.69 -5.58
C LYS A 65 -3.54 3.05 -6.66
N LEU A 66 -4.17 2.17 -7.43
CA LEU A 66 -3.63 1.59 -8.65
C LEU A 66 -4.18 2.38 -9.84
N ILE A 67 -3.33 2.73 -10.80
CA ILE A 67 -3.76 3.16 -12.13
C ILE A 67 -3.60 2.00 -13.10
N LYS A 68 -4.71 1.61 -13.74
CA LYS A 68 -4.77 0.57 -14.78
C LYS A 68 -5.57 1.09 -15.97
N ASP A 69 -4.96 1.18 -17.15
CA ASP A 69 -5.62 1.65 -18.38
C ASP A 69 -6.27 3.04 -18.21
N GLY A 70 -5.54 3.96 -17.58
CA GLY A 70 -6.01 5.29 -17.21
C GLY A 70 -7.09 5.33 -16.13
N LYS A 71 -7.57 4.17 -15.65
CA LYS A 71 -8.63 4.08 -14.63
C LYS A 71 -8.04 3.86 -13.25
N PRO A 72 -8.47 4.63 -12.24
CA PRO A 72 -8.06 4.40 -10.87
C PRO A 72 -8.85 3.25 -10.25
N VAL A 73 -8.13 2.34 -9.60
CA VAL A 73 -8.66 1.35 -8.66
C VAL A 73 -8.16 1.75 -7.28
N VAL A 74 -9.07 1.98 -6.33
CA VAL A 74 -8.73 2.55 -5.03
C VAL A 74 -9.19 1.65 -3.91
N SER A 75 -8.40 1.59 -2.84
CA SER A 75 -8.80 0.91 -1.62
C SER A 75 -8.38 1.70 -0.39
N GLU A 76 -9.21 1.59 0.64
CA GLU A 76 -8.99 2.22 1.93
C GLU A 76 -9.17 1.18 3.04
N VAL A 77 -8.24 1.21 4.00
CA VAL A 77 -8.27 0.36 5.20
C VAL A 77 -7.78 1.18 6.39
N VAL A 78 -8.47 1.03 7.51
CA VAL A 78 -8.02 1.50 8.81
C VAL A 78 -7.78 0.29 9.71
N GLU A 79 -6.59 0.19 10.29
CA GLU A 79 -6.22 -0.95 11.14
C GLU A 79 -5.17 -0.54 12.19
N ARG A 80 -5.12 -1.25 13.33
CA ARG A 80 -4.17 -1.00 14.41
C ARG A 80 -2.76 -1.52 14.12
N ASN A 81 -2.66 -2.48 13.21
CA ASN A 81 -1.40 -3.05 12.78
C ASN A 81 -1.08 -2.58 11.35
N LEU A 82 0.03 -1.87 11.19
CA LEU A 82 0.47 -1.31 9.92
C LEU A 82 0.61 -2.38 8.81
N PHE A 83 1.17 -3.54 9.12
CA PHE A 83 1.36 -4.61 8.14
C PHE A 83 0.03 -5.18 7.67
N ILE A 84 -0.91 -5.40 8.60
CA ILE A 84 -2.26 -5.87 8.26
C ILE A 84 -3.01 -4.81 7.46
N ALA A 85 -2.86 -3.52 7.80
CA ALA A 85 -3.47 -2.41 7.09
C ALA A 85 -3.05 -2.40 5.60
N VAL A 86 -1.74 -2.46 5.35
CA VAL A 86 -1.17 -2.47 4.00
C VAL A 86 -1.54 -3.74 3.23
N ASP A 87 -1.41 -4.90 3.88
CA ASP A 87 -1.79 -6.19 3.28
C ASP A 87 -3.27 -6.21 2.87
N SER A 88 -4.16 -5.75 3.75
CA SER A 88 -5.60 -5.68 3.47
C SER A 88 -5.94 -4.70 2.35
N ALA A 89 -5.29 -3.53 2.33
CA ALA A 89 -5.51 -2.54 1.27
C ALA A 89 -5.09 -3.10 -0.10
N LEU A 90 -3.92 -3.75 -0.18
CA LEU A 90 -3.43 -4.33 -1.43
C LEU A 90 -4.23 -5.57 -1.85
N LYS A 91 -4.70 -6.40 -0.92
CA LYS A 91 -5.62 -7.51 -1.21
C LYS A 91 -6.92 -7.02 -1.85
N LYS A 92 -7.50 -5.92 -1.37
CA LYS A 92 -8.69 -5.32 -1.99
C LYS A 92 -8.43 -4.94 -3.45
N ILE A 93 -7.31 -4.27 -3.73
CA ILE A 93 -6.90 -3.93 -5.11
C ILE A 93 -6.78 -5.18 -5.97
N VAL A 94 -6.06 -6.20 -5.48
CA VAL A 94 -5.86 -7.45 -6.22
C VAL A 94 -7.19 -8.15 -6.50
N ASN A 95 -8.09 -8.22 -5.53
CA ASN A 95 -9.40 -8.85 -5.70
C ASN A 95 -10.32 -8.08 -6.68
N GLU A 96 -10.13 -6.77 -6.83
CA GLU A 96 -10.91 -5.96 -7.77
C GLU A 96 -10.43 -6.09 -9.22
N ILE A 97 -9.15 -6.46 -9.43
CA ILE A 97 -8.55 -6.59 -10.76
C ILE A 97 -8.36 -8.04 -11.23
N SER A 98 -8.50 -9.03 -10.33
CA SER A 98 -8.47 -10.47 -10.63
C SER A 98 -9.82 -10.94 -11.15
#